data_AF-A0A1X2GJC5-F1
#
_entry.id   AF-A0A1X2GJC5-F1
#
_cell.length_a   1.000
_cell.length_b   1.000
_cell.length_c   1.000
_cell.angle_alpha   90.00
_cell.angle_beta   90.00
_cell.angle_gamma   90.00
#
_symmetry.space_group_name_H-M   'P 1'
#
loop_
_entity.id
_entity.type
_entity.pdbx_description
1 polymer ?
#
loop_
_entity_poly.entity_id
_entity_poly.type
_entity_poly.pdbx_seq_one_letter_code
_entity_poly.pdbx_strand_id
1 'polypeptide(L)'
;MGARFDGPTDFIFLWVRTYELIVCQQPLHARMCGFGEKDRRPIDPPPIVRLVVRQQDNEPVDVHTLQIPFFVLHVTLWSADRTEERNIISNPPKCTRVLMGSLVSSPSLLKNPEGEQGLYFAFPDLSIRTEGRYTLRFSLMKLISSDFQPNAKSRIIAQVFSDAFTVYSAKKFPGMTESTELSKVFARQGLKIPIRNDVRSRKADN
;
A
#
# COMPACT_ATOMS: atom_id res chain seq x y z
N MET A 1 -9.79 -18.41 -60.42
CA MET A 1 -10.11 -19.40 -59.38
C MET A 1 -9.13 -19.17 -58.24
N GLY A 2 -9.44 -18.20 -57.37
CA GLY A 2 -8.53 -17.72 -56.33
C GLY A 2 -8.77 -18.48 -55.03
N ALA A 3 -7.76 -19.18 -54.54
CA ALA A 3 -7.74 -19.71 -53.18
C ALA A 3 -7.34 -18.56 -52.25
N ARG A 4 -8.30 -18.05 -51.47
CA ARG A 4 -7.99 -17.23 -50.29
C ARG A 4 -7.53 -18.19 -49.19
N PHE A 5 -6.27 -18.04 -48.79
CA PHE A 5 -5.80 -18.56 -47.51
C PHE A 5 -6.27 -17.59 -46.43
N ASP A 6 -7.36 -17.92 -45.77
CA ASP A 6 -7.74 -17.28 -44.50
C ASP A 6 -6.80 -17.86 -43.43
N GLY A 7 -5.76 -17.10 -43.08
CA GLY A 7 -4.95 -17.37 -41.90
C GLY A 7 -5.81 -17.23 -40.63
N PRO A 8 -5.44 -17.92 -39.53
CA PRO A 8 -6.20 -17.83 -38.30
C PRO A 8 -6.19 -16.38 -37.82
N THR A 9 -7.38 -15.81 -37.72
CA THR A 9 -7.63 -14.59 -36.96
C THR A 9 -7.05 -14.81 -35.57
N ASP A 10 -5.96 -14.09 -35.26
CA ASP A 10 -5.42 -14.00 -33.92
C ASP A 10 -6.54 -13.50 -33.00
N PHE A 11 -7.23 -14.46 -32.39
CA PHE A 11 -8.04 -14.26 -31.20
C PHE A 11 -7.06 -13.83 -30.11
N ILE A 12 -6.78 -12.52 -30.06
CA ILE A 12 -6.33 -11.88 -28.85
C ILE A 12 -7.51 -12.02 -27.89
N PHE A 13 -7.58 -13.16 -27.20
CA PHE A 13 -8.33 -13.28 -25.97
C PHE A 13 -7.73 -12.23 -25.04
N LEU A 14 -8.37 -11.05 -25.01
CA LEU A 14 -8.15 -10.04 -23.99
C LEU A 14 -8.64 -10.67 -22.69
N TRP A 15 -7.79 -11.46 -22.05
CA TRP A 15 -8.08 -12.05 -20.76
C TRP A 15 -8.42 -10.91 -19.79
N VAL A 16 -9.70 -10.84 -19.41
CA VAL A 16 -10.16 -9.84 -18.44
C VAL A 16 -9.62 -10.25 -17.09
N ARG A 17 -8.63 -9.50 -16.59
CA ARG A 17 -8.07 -9.69 -15.25
C ARG A 17 -8.89 -8.88 -14.24
N THR A 18 -9.21 -9.50 -13.11
CA THR A 18 -9.76 -8.79 -11.95
C THR A 18 -8.66 -8.55 -10.91
N TYR A 19 -8.75 -7.42 -10.22
CA TYR A 19 -7.75 -6.98 -9.25
C TYR A 19 -8.44 -6.71 -7.91
N GLU A 20 -7.96 -7.35 -6.86
CA GLU A 20 -8.43 -7.16 -5.49
C GLU A 20 -7.25 -6.74 -4.61
N LEU A 21 -7.50 -5.82 -3.69
CA LEU A 21 -6.54 -5.37 -2.69
C LEU A 21 -7.01 -5.82 -1.30
N ILE A 22 -6.10 -6.42 -0.53
CA ILE A 22 -6.37 -6.90 0.82
C ILE A 22 -5.38 -6.24 1.78
N VAL A 23 -5.88 -5.55 2.81
CA VAL A 23 -5.02 -4.95 3.84
C VAL A 23 -4.61 -6.05 4.82
N CYS A 24 -3.43 -6.64 4.63
CA CYS A 24 -2.92 -7.73 5.46
C CYS A 24 -2.36 -7.24 6.80
N GLN A 25 -1.94 -5.98 6.88
CA GLN A 25 -1.53 -5.34 8.12
C GLN A 25 -2.17 -3.97 8.22
N GLN A 26 -3.07 -3.83 9.18
CA GLN A 26 -3.79 -2.59 9.43
C GLN A 26 -2.91 -1.57 10.17
N PRO A 27 -3.01 -0.27 9.87
CA PRO A 27 -2.51 0.76 10.77
C PRO A 27 -3.32 0.73 12.07
N LEU A 28 -2.66 0.85 13.22
CA LEU A 28 -3.34 0.84 14.52
C LEU A 28 -3.29 2.20 15.20
N HIS A 29 -2.15 2.87 15.12
CA HIS A 29 -1.98 4.19 15.71
C HIS A 29 -0.83 4.97 15.08
N ALA A 30 -0.79 6.27 15.34
CA ALA A 30 0.36 7.10 15.01
C ALA A 30 0.50 8.22 16.04
N ARG A 31 1.69 8.83 16.08
CA ARG A 31 1.92 10.10 16.77
C ARG A 31 1.85 11.21 15.74
N MET A 32 1.11 12.28 16.02
CA MET A 32 1.13 13.46 15.17
C MET A 32 2.56 14.03 15.10
N CYS A 33 3.04 14.37 13.90
CA CYS A 33 4.37 14.95 13.73
C CYS A 33 4.38 16.49 13.76
N GLY A 34 3.21 17.13 13.76
CA GLY A 34 3.09 18.58 13.71
C GLY A 34 3.67 19.16 12.41
N PHE A 35 4.17 20.40 12.49
CA PHE A 35 4.68 21.14 11.34
C PHE A 35 6.21 21.21 11.26
N GLY A 36 6.92 20.62 12.23
CA GLY A 36 8.38 20.43 12.18
C GLY A 36 8.76 19.02 11.72
N GLU A 37 10.02 18.82 11.32
CA GLU A 37 10.50 17.52 10.80
C GLU A 37 11.26 16.65 11.83
N LYS A 38 11.70 17.23 12.95
CA LYS A 38 12.72 16.62 13.84
C LYS A 38 12.24 15.43 14.71
N ASP A 39 10.94 15.13 14.83
CA ASP A 39 10.41 14.01 15.65
C ASP A 39 9.29 13.25 14.91
N ARG A 40 9.47 13.07 13.60
CA ARG A 40 8.53 12.32 12.77
C ARG A 40 8.57 10.83 13.14
N ARG A 41 7.41 10.28 13.49
CA ARG A 41 7.22 8.84 13.72
C ARG A 41 6.27 8.28 12.67
N PRO A 42 6.63 7.15 12.03
CA PRO A 42 5.73 6.54 11.08
C PRO A 42 4.48 5.98 11.79
N ILE A 43 3.42 5.76 11.01
CA ILE A 43 2.24 5.00 11.41
C ILE A 43 2.68 3.59 11.82
N ASP A 44 2.08 3.08 12.88
CA ASP A 44 2.47 1.82 13.50
C ASP A 44 1.25 0.91 13.72
N PRO A 45 1.37 -0.38 13.37
CA PRO A 45 2.40 -0.96 12.52
C PRO A 45 2.30 -0.42 11.07
N PRO A 46 3.35 -0.57 10.23
CA PRO A 46 3.32 -0.03 8.87
C PRO A 46 2.26 -0.75 8.02
N PRO A 47 1.41 -0.04 7.25
CA PRO A 47 0.41 -0.70 6.42
C PRO A 47 1.04 -1.60 5.36
N ILE A 48 0.50 -2.82 5.22
CA ILE A 48 0.89 -3.79 4.20
C ILE A 48 -0.37 -4.26 3.46
N VAL A 49 -0.34 -4.17 2.13
CA VAL A 49 -1.47 -4.50 1.25
C VAL A 49 -1.05 -5.57 0.25
N ARG A 50 -1.81 -6.65 0.15
CA ARG A 50 -1.64 -7.71 -0.86
C ARG A 50 -2.48 -7.39 -2.10
N LEU A 51 -1.92 -7.62 -3.27
CA LEU A 51 -2.64 -7.64 -4.54
C LEU A 51 -2.95 -9.08 -4.93
N VAL A 52 -4.24 -9.34 -5.16
CA VAL A 52 -4.75 -10.59 -5.72
C VAL A 52 -5.18 -10.30 -7.16
N VAL A 53 -4.61 -11.02 -8.12
CA VAL A 53 -4.98 -10.93 -9.53
C VAL A 53 -5.60 -12.26 -9.93
N ARG A 54 -6.82 -12.23 -10.48
CA ARG A 54 -7.51 -13.43 -10.97
C ARG A 54 -7.79 -13.30 -12.47
N GLN A 55 -7.72 -14.41 -13.17
CA GLN A 55 -8.18 -14.53 -14.55
C GLN A 55 -9.68 -14.84 -14.60
N GLN A 56 -10.28 -14.72 -15.79
CA GLN A 56 -11.72 -14.85 -16.01
C GLN A 56 -12.31 -16.19 -15.51
N ASP A 57 -11.50 -17.23 -15.39
CA ASP A 57 -11.90 -18.55 -14.90
C ASP A 57 -11.51 -18.81 -13.42
N ASN A 58 -11.14 -17.75 -12.69
CA ASN A 58 -10.59 -17.84 -11.33
C ASN A 58 -9.28 -18.63 -11.22
N GLU A 59 -8.66 -18.94 -12.36
CA GLU A 59 -7.38 -19.63 -12.43
C GLU A 59 -6.23 -18.77 -11.88
N PRO A 60 -5.22 -19.39 -11.26
CA PRO A 60 -4.02 -18.70 -10.80
C PRO A 60 -3.32 -18.00 -11.96
N VAL A 61 -3.10 -16.69 -11.82
CA VAL A 61 -2.34 -15.93 -12.81
C VAL A 61 -0.86 -16.16 -12.58
N ASP A 62 -0.14 -16.57 -13.62
CA ASP A 62 1.32 -16.60 -13.59
C ASP A 62 1.86 -15.18 -13.35
N VAL A 63 2.57 -15.02 -12.23
CA VAL A 63 3.15 -13.77 -11.75
C VAL A 63 4.12 -13.17 -12.78
N HIS A 64 4.80 -13.97 -13.59
CA HIS A 64 5.70 -13.48 -14.64
C HIS A 64 4.95 -12.79 -15.80
N THR A 65 3.67 -13.11 -15.99
CA THR A 65 2.80 -12.46 -16.99
C THR A 65 2.16 -11.16 -16.48
N LEU A 66 2.31 -10.89 -15.18
CA LEU A 66 1.95 -9.61 -14.60
C LEU A 66 3.11 -8.69 -14.95
N GLN A 67 2.88 -7.64 -15.72
CA GLN A 67 3.90 -6.63 -15.97
C GLN A 67 4.10 -5.79 -14.69
N ILE A 68 4.63 -6.44 -13.65
CA ILE A 68 4.73 -5.99 -12.26
C ILE A 68 5.27 -4.55 -12.13
N PRO A 69 6.29 -4.14 -12.89
CA PRO A 69 6.85 -2.78 -12.77
C PRO A 69 5.85 -1.66 -13.05
N PHE A 70 4.73 -1.95 -13.72
CA PHE A 70 3.71 -0.95 -14.04
C PHE A 70 2.61 -0.84 -12.98
N PHE A 71 2.64 -1.62 -11.91
CA PHE A 71 1.70 -1.41 -10.79
C PHE A 71 2.29 -0.44 -9.76
N VAL A 72 1.49 0.54 -9.38
CA VAL A 72 1.80 1.47 -8.29
C VAL A 72 0.60 1.55 -7.37
N LEU A 73 0.82 1.42 -6.06
CA LEU A 73 -0.21 1.63 -5.06
C LEU A 73 0.01 3.00 -4.42
N HIS A 74 -0.97 3.89 -4.57
CA HIS A 74 -0.95 5.22 -3.95
C HIS A 74 -1.86 5.25 -2.72
N VAL A 75 -1.40 5.90 -1.66
CA VAL A 75 -2.17 6.04 -0.41
C VAL A 75 -2.62 7.48 -0.20
N THR A 76 -3.87 7.65 0.23
CA THR A 76 -4.46 8.94 0.59
C THR A 76 -5.08 8.87 1.99
N LEU A 77 -5.07 9.99 2.71
CA LEU A 77 -5.68 10.09 4.04
C LEU A 77 -7.15 10.51 3.93
N TRP A 78 -8.01 9.81 4.67
CA TRP A 78 -9.45 10.01 4.66
C TRP A 78 -9.99 10.13 6.09
N SER A 79 -11.17 10.72 6.22
CA SER A 79 -11.93 10.72 7.47
C SER A 79 -12.22 9.30 7.96
N ALA A 80 -12.50 9.14 9.26
CA ALA A 80 -12.73 7.83 9.88
C ALA A 80 -13.92 7.07 9.26
N ASP A 81 -14.91 7.80 8.77
CA ASP A 81 -16.13 7.31 8.09
C ASP A 81 -15.95 7.13 6.57
N ARG A 82 -14.74 7.43 6.03
CA ARG A 82 -14.37 7.22 4.61
C ARG A 82 -15.12 8.11 3.61
N THR A 83 -15.69 9.22 4.06
CA THR A 83 -16.49 10.13 3.22
C THR A 83 -15.69 11.29 2.65
N GLU A 84 -14.67 11.75 3.36
CA GLU A 84 -13.93 12.97 2.99
C GLU A 84 -12.42 12.73 2.96
N GLU A 85 -11.77 13.24 1.92
CA GLU A 85 -10.31 13.25 1.83
C GLU A 85 -9.71 14.32 2.76
N ARG A 86 -8.73 13.94 3.58
CA ARG A 86 -8.11 14.78 4.63
C ARG A 86 -6.62 15.01 4.38
N ASN A 87 -6.17 14.95 3.13
CA ASN A 87 -4.77 15.12 2.76
C ASN A 87 -4.23 16.54 2.98
N ILE A 88 -5.10 17.54 3.11
CA ILE A 88 -4.72 18.96 3.13
C ILE A 88 -5.49 19.69 4.24
N ILE A 89 -4.78 20.55 4.96
CA ILE A 89 -5.40 21.59 5.80
C ILE A 89 -5.15 22.94 5.14
N SER A 90 -6.24 23.70 4.96
CA SER A 90 -6.22 25.05 4.43
C SER A 90 -6.26 26.06 5.57
N ASN A 91 -5.22 26.90 5.66
CA ASN A 91 -5.22 28.10 6.49
C ASN A 91 -4.66 29.26 5.66
N PRO A 92 -5.51 29.94 4.86
CA PRO A 92 -5.09 30.91 3.88
C PRO A 92 -4.11 31.96 4.45
N PRO A 93 -3.01 32.28 3.73
CA PRO A 93 -2.69 31.86 2.36
C PRO A 93 -1.98 30.49 2.27
N LYS A 94 -1.78 29.78 3.39
CA LYS A 94 -1.01 28.54 3.44
C LYS A 94 -1.90 27.31 3.35
N CYS A 95 -1.49 26.37 2.50
CA CYS A 95 -2.09 25.06 2.35
C CYS A 95 -1.03 24.03 2.73
N THR A 96 -1.31 23.17 3.70
CA THR A 96 -0.32 22.21 4.20
C THR A 96 -0.82 20.78 4.05
N ARG A 97 0.03 19.93 3.46
CA ARG A 97 -0.25 18.49 3.37
C ARG A 97 -0.16 17.83 4.73
N VAL A 98 -1.18 17.05 5.06
CA VAL A 98 -1.36 16.35 6.35
C VAL A 98 -0.64 15.00 6.35
N LEU A 99 -0.81 14.20 5.29
CA LEU A 99 -0.15 12.91 5.12
C LEU A 99 1.24 13.10 4.51
N MET A 100 2.26 12.56 5.17
CA MET A 100 3.67 12.78 4.85
C MET A 100 4.40 11.45 4.68
N GLY A 101 5.59 11.51 4.06
CA GLY A 101 6.45 10.36 3.80
C GLY A 101 6.26 9.79 2.40
N SER A 102 6.51 8.48 2.24
CA SER A 102 6.40 7.77 0.97
C SER A 102 4.95 7.34 0.68
N LEU A 103 4.23 8.16 -0.10
CA LEU A 103 2.81 7.95 -0.41
C LEU A 103 2.55 6.95 -1.56
N VAL A 104 3.62 6.43 -2.16
CA VAL A 104 3.56 5.47 -3.25
C VAL A 104 4.42 4.27 -2.92
N SER A 105 3.94 3.08 -3.31
CA SER A 105 4.65 1.82 -3.14
C SER A 105 4.58 1.02 -4.42
N SER A 106 5.69 0.37 -4.77
CA SER A 106 5.75 -0.62 -5.85
C SER A 106 5.55 -2.02 -5.29
N PRO A 107 5.00 -2.97 -6.06
CA PRO A 107 4.79 -4.33 -5.59
C PRO A 107 6.13 -5.04 -5.36
N SER A 108 6.20 -5.82 -4.30
CA SER A 108 7.30 -6.74 -3.98
C SER A 108 6.76 -8.16 -3.94
N LEU A 109 7.42 -9.08 -4.63
CA LEU A 109 7.10 -10.50 -4.58
C LEU A 109 7.73 -11.12 -3.34
N LEU A 110 6.92 -11.50 -2.36
CA LEU A 110 7.38 -11.95 -1.04
C LEU A 110 6.57 -13.17 -0.57
N LYS A 111 7.10 -13.90 0.40
CA LYS A 111 6.40 -14.98 1.11
C LYS A 111 5.94 -14.49 2.49
N ASN A 112 4.70 -14.74 2.87
CA ASN A 112 4.17 -14.43 4.21
C ASN A 112 4.73 -15.43 5.26
N PRO A 113 4.42 -15.26 6.56
CA PRO A 113 4.85 -16.20 7.60
C PRO A 113 4.41 -17.65 7.36
N GLU A 114 3.28 -17.85 6.67
CA GLU A 114 2.74 -19.16 6.30
C GLU A 114 3.48 -19.78 5.08
N GLY A 115 4.41 -19.05 4.47
CA GLY A 115 5.20 -19.48 3.32
C GLY A 115 4.52 -19.24 1.96
N GLU A 116 3.33 -18.63 1.95
CA GLU A 116 2.57 -18.31 0.75
C GLU A 116 3.16 -17.10 0.01
N GLN A 117 3.44 -17.27 -1.27
CA GLN A 117 3.93 -16.21 -2.13
C GLN A 117 2.80 -15.24 -2.54
N GLY A 118 3.10 -13.95 -2.56
CA GLY A 118 2.18 -12.93 -3.01
C GLY A 118 2.86 -11.63 -3.42
N LEU A 119 2.09 -10.76 -4.09
CA LEU A 119 2.51 -9.40 -4.42
C LEU A 119 2.06 -8.46 -3.30
N TYR A 120 3.01 -7.83 -2.63
CA TYR A 120 2.76 -6.98 -1.48
C TYR A 120 3.27 -5.56 -1.71
N PHE A 121 2.53 -4.59 -1.19
CA PHE A 121 2.90 -3.19 -1.09
C PHE A 121 3.04 -2.86 0.39
N ALA A 122 4.13 -2.20 0.76
CA ALA A 122 4.33 -1.74 2.13
C ALA A 122 4.55 -0.24 2.18
N PHE A 123 4.10 0.35 3.28
CA PHE A 123 4.21 1.78 3.55
C PHE A 123 4.89 2.03 4.91
N PRO A 124 6.20 1.72 5.04
CA PRO A 124 6.94 1.88 6.30
C PRO A 124 7.19 3.33 6.69
N ASP A 125 7.02 4.27 5.76
CA ASP A 125 7.27 5.68 5.97
C ASP A 125 6.01 6.52 5.68
N LEU A 126 4.99 6.38 6.52
CA LEU A 126 3.83 7.27 6.51
C LEU A 126 3.72 8.01 7.83
N SER A 127 3.48 9.30 7.82
CA SER A 127 3.27 10.09 9.05
C SER A 127 2.15 11.10 8.86
N ILE A 128 1.50 11.50 9.94
CA ILE A 128 0.36 12.41 9.89
C ILE A 128 0.66 13.62 10.76
N ARG A 129 0.46 14.82 10.22
CA ARG A 129 0.78 16.07 10.93
C ARG A 129 -0.14 16.39 12.09
N THR A 130 -1.42 16.03 11.98
CA THR A 130 -2.46 16.44 12.91
C THR A 130 -3.07 15.26 13.63
N GLU A 131 -3.42 15.45 14.90
CA GLU A 131 -4.20 14.46 15.64
C GLU A 131 -5.59 14.25 15.03
N GLY A 132 -6.22 13.13 15.37
CA GLY A 132 -7.55 12.79 14.89
C GLY A 132 -7.72 11.30 14.64
N ARG A 133 -8.86 10.94 14.05
CA ARG A 133 -9.17 9.57 13.65
C ARG A 133 -9.35 9.52 12.14
N TYR A 134 -8.64 8.60 11.49
CA TYR A 134 -8.53 8.58 10.03
C TYR A 134 -8.62 7.15 9.50
N THR A 135 -8.84 7.05 8.19
CA THR A 135 -8.62 5.83 7.41
C THR A 135 -7.59 6.13 6.30
N LEU A 136 -6.93 5.09 5.81
CA LEU A 136 -6.09 5.18 4.61
C LEU A 136 -6.83 4.54 3.43
N ARG A 137 -6.88 5.24 2.30
CA ARG A 137 -7.36 4.67 1.03
C ARG A 137 -6.19 4.34 0.14
N PHE A 138 -6.04 3.06 -0.18
CA PHE A 138 -5.04 2.54 -1.12
C PHE A 138 -5.67 2.42 -2.50
N SER A 139 -5.06 3.03 -3.51
CA SER A 139 -5.55 3.07 -4.89
C SER A 139 -4.51 2.48 -5.82
N LEU A 140 -4.81 1.32 -6.41
CA LEU A 140 -3.94 0.64 -7.35
C LEU A 140 -4.08 1.28 -8.71
N MET A 141 -2.96 1.70 -9.28
CA MET A 141 -2.86 2.22 -10.62
C MET A 141 -2.02 1.27 -11.46
N LYS A 142 -2.48 1.01 -12.69
CA LYS A 142 -1.67 0.37 -13.72
C LYS A 142 -1.16 1.47 -14.65
N LEU A 143 0.13 1.72 -14.61
CA LEU A 143 0.81 2.65 -15.49
C LEU A 143 0.80 2.11 -16.92
N ILE A 144 0.61 3.00 -17.87
CA ILE A 144 0.70 2.68 -19.30
C ILE A 144 1.86 3.49 -19.86
N SER A 145 2.75 2.84 -20.61
CA SER A 145 3.80 3.55 -21.33
C SER A 145 3.16 4.32 -22.50
N SER A 146 3.30 5.64 -22.47
CA SER A 146 2.87 6.55 -23.54
C SER A 146 3.62 6.32 -24.84
N ASP A 147 4.81 5.71 -24.79
CA ASP A 147 5.66 5.45 -25.97
C ASP A 147 5.00 4.48 -26.94
N PHE A 148 4.12 3.61 -26.44
CA PHE A 148 3.36 2.64 -27.25
C PHE A 148 1.92 3.09 -27.53
N GLN A 149 1.37 4.01 -26.74
CA GLN A 149 0.01 4.52 -26.90
C GLN A 149 -0.09 6.01 -26.50
N PRO A 150 0.01 6.95 -27.46
CA PRO A 150 0.10 8.40 -27.22
C PRO A 150 -1.05 9.05 -26.45
N ASN A 151 -2.13 8.33 -26.13
CA ASN A 151 -3.31 8.82 -25.40
C ASN A 151 -3.74 7.91 -24.23
N ALA A 152 -2.96 6.89 -23.90
CA ALA A 152 -3.33 5.98 -22.83
C ALA A 152 -3.16 6.66 -21.46
N LYS A 153 -4.27 6.78 -20.72
CA LYS A 153 -4.28 7.34 -19.36
C LYS A 153 -4.16 6.21 -18.34
N SER A 154 -3.25 6.37 -17.38
CA SER A 154 -3.20 5.52 -16.19
C SER A 154 -4.53 5.62 -15.45
N ARG A 155 -5.11 4.47 -15.06
CA ARG A 155 -6.40 4.41 -14.35
C ARG A 155 -6.24 3.72 -13.01
N ILE A 156 -7.07 4.14 -12.06
CA ILE A 156 -7.29 3.38 -10.83
C ILE A 156 -8.07 2.12 -11.20
N ILE A 157 -7.51 0.96 -10.86
CA ILE A 157 -8.07 -0.36 -11.23
C ILE A 157 -8.60 -1.14 -10.02
N ALA A 158 -8.18 -0.79 -8.80
CA ALA A 158 -8.72 -1.33 -7.55
C ALA A 158 -8.48 -0.34 -6.41
N GLN A 159 -9.33 -0.36 -5.40
CA GLN A 159 -9.18 0.44 -4.18
C GLN A 159 -9.59 -0.35 -2.94
N VAL A 160 -8.95 -0.07 -1.81
CA VAL A 160 -9.36 -0.59 -0.50
C VAL A 160 -9.09 0.45 0.57
N PHE A 161 -9.96 0.51 1.58
CA PHE A 161 -9.74 1.31 2.78
C PHE A 161 -9.17 0.46 3.90
N SER A 162 -8.27 1.04 4.70
CA SER A 162 -7.89 0.48 5.99
C SER A 162 -9.06 0.55 6.99
N ASP A 163 -8.84 -0.10 8.13
CA ASP A 163 -9.59 0.20 9.34
C ASP A 163 -9.26 1.61 9.84
N ALA A 164 -10.18 2.17 10.63
CA ALA A 164 -9.99 3.49 11.23
C ALA A 164 -9.00 3.41 12.40
N PHE A 165 -8.02 4.30 12.42
CA PHE A 165 -6.95 4.33 13.43
C PHE A 165 -6.79 5.73 14.02
N THR A 166 -6.15 5.80 15.18
CA THR A 166 -6.02 7.04 15.95
C THR A 166 -4.62 7.64 15.80
N VAL A 167 -4.58 8.93 15.46
CA VAL A 167 -3.38 9.75 15.49
C VAL A 167 -3.41 10.57 16.78
N TYR A 168 -2.52 10.24 17.71
CA TYR A 168 -2.46 10.84 19.04
C TYR A 168 -1.58 12.09 19.04
N SER A 169 -1.90 13.03 19.93
CA SER A 169 -0.93 14.04 20.35
C SER A 169 0.32 13.43 20.97
N ALA A 170 1.40 14.21 21.03
CA ALA A 170 2.66 13.76 21.62
C ALA A 170 2.53 13.24 23.05
N LYS A 171 1.65 13.84 23.87
CA LYS A 171 1.44 13.46 25.28
C LYS A 171 0.63 12.18 25.45
N LYS A 172 -0.27 11.87 24.51
CA LYS A 172 -1.20 10.74 24.59
C LYS A 172 -0.72 9.51 23.81
N PHE A 173 0.38 9.63 23.06
CA PHE A 173 0.88 8.56 22.22
C PHE A 173 1.39 7.39 23.07
N PRO A 174 0.87 6.16 22.88
CA PRO A 174 1.23 5.00 23.71
C PRO A 174 2.66 4.48 23.48
N GLY A 175 3.37 5.01 22.48
CA GLY A 175 4.65 4.48 22.02
C GLY A 175 4.50 3.67 20.75
N MET A 176 5.64 3.25 20.18
CA MET A 176 5.66 2.31 19.06
C MET A 176 5.57 0.88 19.61
N THR A 177 4.90 -0.01 18.91
CA THR A 177 4.88 -1.43 19.24
C THR A 177 6.12 -2.14 18.70
N GLU A 178 6.33 -3.37 19.17
CA GLU A 178 7.23 -4.30 18.50
C GLU A 178 6.80 -4.53 17.04
N SER A 179 7.75 -4.85 16.19
CA SER A 179 7.44 -5.20 14.80
C SER A 179 6.65 -6.51 14.76
N THR A 180 5.59 -6.52 13.96
CA THR A 180 4.79 -7.73 13.71
C THR A 180 5.63 -8.82 13.02
N GLU A 181 5.19 -10.07 13.13
CA GLU A 181 5.83 -11.19 12.42
C GLU A 181 5.84 -10.97 10.89
N LEU A 182 4.76 -10.46 10.32
CA LEU A 182 4.71 -10.12 8.89
C LEU A 182 5.78 -9.09 8.51
N SER A 183 5.95 -8.04 9.31
CA SER A 183 7.00 -7.02 9.08
C SER A 183 8.39 -7.63 9.18
N LYS A 184 8.65 -8.47 10.20
CA LYS A 184 9.93 -9.17 10.40
C LYS A 184 10.25 -10.13 9.25
N VAL A 185 9.27 -10.91 8.78
CA VAL A 185 9.41 -11.84 7.65
C VAL A 185 9.69 -11.08 6.34
N PHE A 186 9.01 -9.97 6.09
CA PHE A 186 9.23 -9.18 4.88
C PHE A 186 10.57 -8.44 4.91
N ALA A 187 10.99 -7.93 6.06
CA ALA A 187 12.31 -7.32 6.20
C ALA A 187 13.45 -8.31 5.94
N ARG A 188 13.32 -9.56 6.40
CA ARG A 188 14.28 -10.64 6.10
C ARG A 188 14.38 -10.98 4.62
N GLN A 189 13.34 -10.68 3.84
CA GLN A 189 13.31 -10.85 2.37
C GLN A 189 13.76 -9.60 1.61
N GLY A 190 14.32 -8.59 2.30
CA GLY A 190 14.92 -7.40 1.69
C GLY A 190 13.98 -6.19 1.59
N LEU A 191 12.73 -6.29 2.04
CA LEU A 191 11.84 -5.14 2.10
C LEU A 191 12.31 -4.17 3.19
N LYS A 192 12.51 -2.89 2.86
CA LYS A 192 13.08 -1.89 3.77
C LYS A 192 12.08 -1.42 4.84
N ILE A 193 11.72 -2.31 5.78
CA ILE A 193 10.90 -1.99 6.95
C ILE A 193 11.80 -1.90 8.18
N PRO A 194 11.77 -0.78 8.95
CA PRO A 194 12.49 -0.70 10.22
C PRO A 194 11.98 -1.74 11.22
N ILE A 195 12.87 -2.60 11.72
CA ILE A 195 12.52 -3.64 12.71
C ILE A 195 12.83 -3.17 14.13
N ARG A 196 11.83 -3.30 15.00
CA ARG A 196 11.91 -3.04 16.44
C ARG A 196 11.68 -4.35 17.17
N ASN A 197 12.68 -4.79 17.91
CA ASN A 197 12.57 -5.93 18.82
C ASN A 197 12.24 -5.39 20.21
N ASP A 198 11.29 -6.01 20.91
CA ASP A 198 11.03 -5.65 22.31
C ASP A 198 12.26 -6.01 23.16
N VAL A 199 12.79 -5.02 23.89
CA VAL A 199 13.97 -5.18 24.76
C VAL A 199 13.54 -5.61 26.18
N ARG A 200 12.24 -5.63 26.49
CA ARG A 200 11.74 -5.90 27.85
C ARG A 200 11.71 -7.37 28.28
N SER A 201 12.09 -8.33 27.42
CA SER A 201 12.09 -9.77 27.77
C SER A 201 13.38 -10.28 28.44
N ARG A 202 14.26 -9.41 28.97
CA ARG A 202 15.40 -9.84 29.81
C ARG A 202 15.47 -9.07 31.13
N LYS A 203 14.61 -9.46 32.07
CA LYS A 203 14.86 -9.51 33.52
C LYS A 203 13.66 -10.18 34.20
N ALA A 204 13.61 -11.50 34.09
CA ALA A 204 12.95 -12.35 35.06
C ALA A 204 14.00 -13.39 35.49
N ASP A 205 14.14 -13.49 36.81
CA ASP A 205 14.93 -14.45 37.59
C ASP A 205 16.46 -14.44 37.46
N ASN A 206 17.10 -13.75 38.42
CA ASN A 206 18.00 -14.43 39.36
C ASN A 206 17.98 -13.70 40.70
#